data_AF-A0A3C0WZQ4-F1
#
_entry.id   AF-A0A3C0WZQ4-F1
#
_cell.length_a   1.000
_cell.length_b   1.000
_cell.length_c   1.000
_cell.angle_alpha   90.00
_cell.angle_beta   90.00
_cell.angle_gamma   90.00
#
_symmetry.space_group_name_H-M   'P 1'
#
loop_
_entity.id
_entity.type
_entity.pdbx_description
1 polymer ?
#
loop_
_entity_poly.entity_id
_entity_poly.type
_entity_poly.pdbx_seq_one_letter_code
_entity_poly.pdbx_strand_id
1 'polypeptide(L)'
;SRYREDPDLPCKPIPLRSYGEIRLTESARLFDNLERISALTEDTVPRSFEELRHPYGFVLYRTKVAADTTAERLKLNKVRDRVWVYADGKPLGIIDRMGISDGEIWLGGNENEVTLDLLAENLGRINYGPKLLDKKGIDFPVMIGQQQQFGYKMYPINFERISELEFKEGAVS
;
A
#
# COMPACT_ATOMS: atom_id res chain seq x y z
N SER A 1 14.28 51.20 15.44
CA SER A 1 13.40 50.45 14.52
C SER A 1 11.97 50.81 14.84
N ARG A 2 11.19 51.32 13.87
CA ARG A 2 9.75 51.53 14.06
C ARG A 2 9.06 50.22 13.68
N TYR A 3 8.46 49.54 14.65
CA TYR A 3 7.49 48.50 14.36
C TYR A 3 6.30 49.16 13.65
N ARG A 4 5.85 48.57 12.53
CA ARG A 4 4.62 48.96 11.85
C ARG A 4 3.49 48.30 12.66
N GLU A 5 2.56 49.08 13.18
CA GLU A 5 1.34 48.52 13.76
C GLU A 5 0.62 47.76 12.65
N ASP A 6 0.41 46.46 12.87
CA ASP A 6 -0.34 45.61 11.95
C ASP A 6 -1.80 46.08 11.98
N PRO A 7 -2.45 46.37 10.85
CA PRO A 7 -3.84 46.80 10.86
C PRO A 7 -4.70 45.76 11.56
N ASP A 8 -5.63 46.24 12.40
CA ASP A 8 -6.59 45.42 13.13
C ASP A 8 -7.53 44.74 12.13
N LEU A 9 -7.09 43.61 11.58
CA LEU A 9 -7.82 42.82 10.60
C LEU A 9 -8.98 42.14 11.34
N PRO A 10 -10.24 42.36 10.93
CA PRO A 10 -11.37 41.71 11.58
C PRO A 10 -11.34 40.21 11.30
N CYS A 11 -10.73 39.46 12.21
CA CYS A 11 -10.84 38.00 12.25
C CYS A 11 -12.21 37.65 12.82
N LYS A 12 -13.24 37.63 11.98
CA LYS A 12 -14.51 37.01 12.35
C LYS A 12 -14.33 35.50 12.34
N PRO A 13 -14.65 34.78 13.42
CA PRO A 13 -14.53 33.34 13.45
C PRO A 13 -15.44 32.70 12.40
N ILE A 14 -14.89 31.76 11.63
CA ILE A 14 -15.65 30.98 10.66
C ILE A 14 -16.60 30.06 11.44
N PRO A 15 -17.92 30.09 11.19
CA PRO A 15 -18.87 29.30 11.96
C PRO A 15 -18.69 27.80 11.69
N LEU A 16 -18.57 27.03 12.76
CA LEU A 16 -18.53 25.57 12.72
C LEU A 16 -19.96 25.01 12.69
N ARG A 17 -20.15 23.86 12.03
CA ARG A 17 -21.43 23.16 11.96
C ARG A 17 -21.26 21.68 12.28
N SER A 18 -22.27 21.09 12.90
CA SER A 18 -22.44 19.65 13.03
C SER A 18 -23.41 19.16 11.95
N TYR A 19 -23.01 18.15 11.18
CA TYR A 19 -23.81 17.60 10.08
C TYR A 19 -24.62 16.35 10.47
N GLY A 20 -24.54 15.93 11.74
CA GLY A 20 -25.24 14.74 12.22
C GLY A 20 -24.57 13.42 11.81
N GLU A 21 -25.35 12.34 11.81
CA GLU A 21 -24.91 10.99 11.48
C GLU A 21 -24.88 10.78 9.96
N ILE A 22 -23.77 10.23 9.44
CA ILE A 22 -23.64 9.80 8.05
C ILE A 22 -23.56 8.27 8.05
N ARG A 23 -24.52 7.61 7.39
CA ARG A 23 -24.52 6.15 7.23
C ARG A 23 -23.86 5.77 5.91
N LEU A 24 -22.92 4.84 5.97
CA LEU A 24 -22.29 4.24 4.78
C LEU A 24 -23.13 3.04 4.34
N THR A 25 -23.79 3.14 3.20
CA THR A 25 -24.72 2.11 2.69
C THR A 25 -24.08 1.17 1.68
N GLU A 26 -22.94 1.56 1.12
CA GLU A 26 -22.25 0.83 0.06
C GLU A 26 -20.75 0.78 0.33
N SER A 27 -20.06 -0.18 -0.27
CA SER A 27 -18.60 -0.29 -0.22
C SER A 27 -18.02 -0.91 -1.47
N ALA A 28 -16.75 -0.60 -1.74
CA ALA A 28 -16.01 -1.12 -2.89
C ALA A 28 -14.74 -1.82 -2.41
N ARG A 29 -14.62 -3.12 -2.68
CA ARG A 29 -13.45 -3.91 -2.31
C ARG A 29 -12.28 -3.56 -3.23
N LEU A 30 -11.13 -3.20 -2.67
CA LEU A 30 -9.94 -2.80 -3.43
C LEU A 30 -9.53 -3.83 -4.50
N PHE A 31 -9.44 -5.11 -4.11
CA PHE A 31 -8.98 -6.19 -4.98
C PHE A 31 -9.91 -6.43 -6.19
N ASP A 32 -11.21 -6.16 -6.04
CA ASP A 32 -12.20 -6.29 -7.12
C ASP A 32 -12.10 -5.12 -8.12
N ASN A 33 -11.43 -4.03 -7.73
CA ASN A 33 -11.40 -2.76 -8.46
C ASN A 33 -10.04 -2.41 -9.05
N LEU A 34 -9.00 -3.25 -8.88
CA LEU A 34 -7.63 -2.94 -9.28
C LEU A 34 -7.50 -2.49 -10.74
N GLU A 35 -8.13 -3.21 -11.67
CA GLU A 35 -8.08 -2.89 -13.11
C GLU A 35 -8.82 -1.58 -13.45
N ARG A 36 -9.75 -1.13 -12.59
CA ARG A 36 -10.48 0.12 -12.75
C ARG A 36 -9.65 1.30 -12.29
N ILE A 37 -8.97 1.18 -11.15
CA ILE A 37 -8.27 2.29 -10.49
C ILE A 37 -6.75 2.25 -10.65
N SER A 38 -6.21 1.34 -11.46
CA SER A 38 -4.77 1.20 -11.64
C SER A 38 -4.36 1.18 -13.11
N ALA A 39 -3.12 1.56 -13.38
CA ALA A 39 -2.44 1.29 -14.63
C ALA A 39 -1.43 0.15 -14.38
N LEU A 40 -1.86 -1.09 -14.66
CA LEU A 40 -1.05 -2.28 -14.45
C LEU A 40 0.31 -2.15 -15.16
N THR A 41 1.37 -2.41 -14.41
CA THR A 41 2.73 -2.59 -14.93
C THR A 41 3.21 -3.99 -14.61
N GLU A 42 3.87 -4.66 -15.56
CA GLU A 42 4.46 -5.97 -15.35
C GLU A 42 5.98 -5.92 -15.49
N ASP A 43 6.69 -6.63 -14.62
CA ASP A 43 8.15 -6.78 -14.70
C ASP A 43 8.60 -8.06 -13.98
N THR A 44 9.79 -8.55 -14.31
CA THR A 44 10.40 -9.72 -13.68
C THR A 44 10.70 -9.48 -12.20
N VAL A 45 11.04 -8.24 -11.82
CA VAL A 45 11.37 -7.82 -10.45
C VAL A 45 10.46 -6.67 -10.01
N PRO A 46 10.17 -6.52 -8.71
CA PRO A 46 9.32 -5.44 -8.25
C PRO A 46 10.04 -4.09 -8.41
N ARG A 47 9.26 -3.04 -8.68
CA ARG A 47 9.75 -1.68 -8.94
C ARG A 47 9.37 -0.72 -7.82
N SER A 48 10.24 0.23 -7.52
CA SER A 48 9.91 1.33 -6.62
C SER A 48 8.74 2.17 -7.14
N PHE A 49 8.11 2.92 -6.24
CA PHE A 49 7.09 3.92 -6.57
C PHE A 49 7.60 4.94 -7.59
N GLU A 50 8.86 5.35 -7.46
CA GLU A 50 9.50 6.29 -8.38
C GLU A 50 9.67 5.71 -9.79
N GLU A 51 10.07 4.44 -9.91
CA GLU A 51 10.18 3.75 -11.20
C GLU A 51 8.80 3.56 -11.86
N LEU A 52 7.77 3.31 -11.05
CA LEU A 52 6.37 3.22 -11.51
C LEU A 52 5.72 4.58 -11.78
N ARG A 53 6.45 5.69 -11.59
CA ARG A 53 5.93 7.06 -11.70
C ARG A 53 4.69 7.32 -10.84
N HIS A 54 4.64 6.68 -9.67
CA HIS A 54 3.53 6.77 -8.73
C HIS A 54 4.01 7.32 -7.39
N PRO A 55 4.01 8.64 -7.18
CA PRO A 55 4.74 9.25 -6.08
C PRO A 55 4.11 9.04 -4.68
N TYR A 56 2.81 8.75 -4.56
CA TYR A 56 2.08 8.74 -3.28
C TYR A 56 1.14 7.55 -3.15
N GLY A 57 0.56 7.34 -1.98
CA GLY A 57 -0.50 6.35 -1.80
C GLY A 57 0.02 4.92 -1.74
N PHE A 58 -0.50 4.06 -2.61
CA PHE A 58 -0.33 2.61 -2.53
C PHE A 58 0.04 1.98 -3.87
N VAL A 59 0.83 0.91 -3.81
CA VAL A 59 1.05 0.00 -4.94
C VAL A 59 0.83 -1.42 -4.45
N LEU A 60 -0.03 -2.18 -5.13
CA LEU A 60 -0.14 -3.63 -4.90
C LEU A 60 0.86 -4.36 -5.81
N TYR A 61 1.72 -5.18 -5.24
CA TYR A 61 2.62 -6.08 -5.94
C TYR A 61 2.08 -7.50 -5.85
N ARG A 62 1.73 -8.10 -6.99
CA ARG A 62 1.17 -9.44 -7.10
C ARG A 62 2.15 -10.37 -7.82
N THR A 63 2.37 -11.55 -7.26
CA THR A 63 3.16 -12.62 -7.89
C THR A 63 2.57 -13.99 -7.57
N LYS A 64 3.02 -15.01 -8.29
CA LYS A 64 2.66 -16.41 -8.07
C LYS A 64 3.82 -17.14 -7.42
N VAL A 65 3.53 -17.83 -6.33
CA VAL A 65 4.50 -18.62 -5.56
C VAL A 65 4.25 -20.09 -5.84
N ALA A 66 5.29 -20.79 -6.30
CA ALA A 66 5.23 -22.22 -6.57
C ALA A 66 4.96 -23.03 -5.30
N ALA A 67 4.20 -24.12 -5.44
CA ALA A 67 3.71 -24.96 -4.35
C ALA A 67 4.83 -25.47 -3.41
N ASP A 68 5.98 -25.84 -3.97
CA ASP A 68 7.14 -26.34 -3.22
C ASP A 68 7.82 -25.27 -2.34
N THR A 69 7.45 -24.01 -2.54
CA THR A 69 8.03 -22.85 -1.86
C THR A 69 7.09 -22.28 -0.80
N THR A 70 5.80 -22.59 -0.84
CA THR A 70 4.77 -21.98 0.04
C THR A 70 4.91 -22.36 1.51
N ALA A 71 5.55 -23.51 1.80
CA ALA A 71 5.81 -24.00 3.15
C ALA A 71 6.91 -23.23 3.90
N GLU A 72 7.56 -22.26 3.27
CA GLU A 72 8.66 -21.48 3.83
C GLU A 72 8.22 -20.06 4.24
N ARG A 73 9.06 -19.41 5.08
CA ARG A 73 8.76 -18.09 5.63
C ARG A 73 8.98 -16.97 4.60
N LEU A 74 8.03 -16.03 4.52
CA LEU A 74 8.19 -14.76 3.79
C LEU A 74 9.16 -13.82 4.51
N LYS A 75 10.12 -13.27 3.77
CA LYS A 75 11.09 -12.29 4.26
C LYS A 75 11.13 -11.08 3.33
N LEU A 76 10.76 -9.93 3.87
CA LEU A 76 10.89 -8.63 3.20
C LEU A 76 11.94 -7.80 3.93
N ASN A 77 13.06 -7.52 3.26
CA ASN A 77 14.13 -6.70 3.83
C ASN A 77 13.97 -5.26 3.37
N LYS A 78 14.07 -4.29 4.28
CA LYS A 78 14.02 -2.84 3.97
C LYS A 78 12.65 -2.31 3.54
N VAL A 79 11.58 -2.79 4.16
CA VAL A 79 10.23 -2.26 3.95
C VAL A 79 10.18 -0.74 4.17
N ARG A 80 9.63 -0.02 3.19
CA ARG A 80 9.42 1.44 3.19
C ARG A 80 8.04 1.77 2.63
N ASP A 81 7.03 2.03 3.46
CA ASP A 81 7.05 2.12 4.94
C ASP A 81 6.28 1.01 5.64
N ARG A 82 5.22 0.53 4.97
CA ARG A 82 4.39 -0.57 5.43
C ARG A 82 3.98 -1.43 4.24
N VAL A 83 3.92 -2.74 4.43
CA VAL A 83 3.42 -3.70 3.47
C VAL A 83 2.40 -4.59 4.17
N TRP A 84 1.19 -4.61 3.64
CA TRP A 84 0.15 -5.55 4.02
C TRP A 84 0.28 -6.80 3.16
N VAL A 85 0.34 -7.97 3.79
CA VAL A 85 0.59 -9.24 3.12
C VAL A 85 -0.70 -10.05 3.03
N TYR A 86 -1.00 -10.54 1.84
CA TYR A 86 -2.13 -11.41 1.56
C TYR A 86 -1.69 -12.64 0.78
N ALA A 87 -2.31 -13.79 1.06
CA ALA A 87 -2.21 -15.00 0.27
C ALA A 87 -3.61 -15.42 -0.19
N ASP A 88 -3.79 -15.57 -1.50
CA ASP A 88 -5.08 -15.88 -2.12
C ASP A 88 -6.22 -14.98 -1.61
N GLY A 89 -5.92 -13.69 -1.47
CA GLY A 89 -6.85 -12.66 -1.00
C GLY A 89 -7.15 -12.68 0.50
N LYS A 90 -6.52 -13.55 1.29
CA LYS A 90 -6.65 -13.60 2.76
C LYS A 90 -5.51 -12.82 3.42
N PRO A 91 -5.78 -11.97 4.42
CA PRO A 91 -4.74 -11.23 5.13
C PRO A 91 -3.89 -12.19 5.98
N LEU A 92 -2.57 -12.05 5.88
CA LEU A 92 -1.60 -12.83 6.66
C LEU A 92 -0.89 -12.00 7.73
N GLY A 93 -0.75 -10.70 7.52
CA GLY A 93 -0.09 -9.81 8.46
C GLY A 93 0.44 -8.54 7.82
N ILE A 94 1.14 -7.75 8.64
CA ILE A 94 1.71 -6.47 8.24
C ILE A 94 3.21 -6.48 8.57
N ILE A 95 4.01 -5.98 7.63
CA ILE A 95 5.43 -5.71 7.86
C ILE A 95 5.63 -4.20 7.71
N ASP A 96 6.24 -3.56 8.69
CA ASP A 96 6.58 -2.15 8.62
C ASP A 96 8.10 -1.91 8.70
N ARG A 97 8.48 -0.63 8.67
CA ARG A 97 9.89 -0.20 8.72
C ARG A 97 10.63 -0.68 9.98
N MET A 98 9.94 -0.92 11.09
CA MET A 98 10.53 -1.43 12.33
C MET A 98 10.62 -2.97 12.37
N GLY A 99 9.86 -3.65 11.52
CA GLY A 99 9.87 -5.11 11.40
C GLY A 99 8.47 -5.68 11.23
N ILE A 100 8.33 -6.96 11.52
CA ILE A 100 7.02 -7.63 11.49
C ILE A 100 6.31 -7.32 12.81
N SER A 101 5.06 -6.85 12.75
CA SER A 101 4.27 -6.57 13.95
C SER A 101 3.91 -7.85 14.72
N ASP A 102 3.67 -8.95 14.01
CA ASP A 102 3.08 -10.18 14.54
C ASP A 102 3.89 -11.45 14.19
N GLY A 103 5.19 -11.47 14.50
CA GLY A 103 6.01 -12.68 14.40
C GLY A 103 6.47 -13.02 12.98
N GLU A 104 6.18 -14.23 12.50
CA GLU A 104 6.63 -14.71 11.18
C GLU A 104 5.45 -14.89 10.24
N ILE A 105 5.60 -14.46 8.98
CA ILE A 105 4.56 -14.63 7.96
C ILE A 105 4.87 -15.86 7.10
N TRP A 106 3.91 -16.78 7.06
CA TRP A 106 3.95 -18.00 6.27
C TRP A 106 2.79 -17.98 5.27
N LEU A 107 3.05 -18.36 4.02
CA LEU A 107 2.03 -18.37 2.96
C LEU A 107 1.06 -19.56 3.09
N GLY A 108 1.40 -20.51 3.97
CA GLY A 108 0.69 -21.77 4.17
C GLY A 108 1.31 -22.86 3.31
N GLY A 109 1.58 -24.03 3.92
CA GLY A 109 2.14 -25.21 3.26
C GLY A 109 1.10 -25.93 2.39
N ASN A 110 0.54 -25.21 1.44
CA ASN A 110 -0.44 -25.74 0.51
C ASN A 110 0.31 -26.44 -0.62
N GLU A 111 -0.09 -27.67 -0.99
CA GLU A 111 0.45 -28.42 -2.13
C GLU A 111 0.17 -27.74 -3.51
N ASN A 112 -0.29 -26.49 -3.50
CA ASN A 112 -0.72 -25.73 -4.67
C ASN A 112 0.00 -24.39 -4.77
N GLU A 113 0.04 -23.83 -5.97
CA GLU A 113 0.48 -22.46 -6.23
C GLU A 113 -0.36 -21.46 -5.43
N VAL A 114 0.28 -20.45 -4.84
CA VAL A 114 -0.36 -19.38 -4.07
C VAL A 114 -0.19 -18.04 -4.77
N THR A 115 -1.24 -17.23 -4.77
CA THR A 115 -1.16 -15.82 -5.19
C THR A 115 -0.71 -14.98 -4.01
N LEU A 116 0.51 -14.43 -4.07
CA LEU A 116 1.03 -13.50 -3.08
C LEU A 116 0.74 -12.08 -3.50
N ASP A 117 0.05 -11.35 -2.63
CA ASP A 117 -0.32 -9.95 -2.79
C ASP A 117 0.34 -9.13 -1.68
N LEU A 118 1.14 -8.12 -2.06
CA LEU A 118 1.86 -7.22 -1.17
C LEU A 118 1.39 -5.79 -1.43
N LEU A 119 0.54 -5.26 -0.56
CA LEU A 119 0.05 -3.88 -0.67
C LEU A 119 1.01 -2.96 0.08
N ALA A 120 1.88 -2.28 -0.67
CA ALA A 120 2.84 -1.34 -0.12
C ALA A 120 2.21 0.05 0.05
N GLU A 121 2.45 0.66 1.19
CA GLU A 121 1.96 1.98 1.59
C GLU A 121 3.14 2.95 1.74
N ASN A 122 3.03 4.11 1.10
CA ASN A 122 3.95 5.23 1.27
C ASN A 122 3.39 6.21 2.30
N LEU A 123 3.99 6.22 3.51
CA LEU A 123 3.57 7.08 4.63
C LEU A 123 4.23 8.47 4.60
N GLY A 124 4.90 8.82 3.50
CA GLY A 124 5.59 10.08 3.31
C GLY A 124 7.11 9.92 3.25
N ARG A 125 7.75 10.67 2.35
CA ARG A 125 9.22 10.69 2.23
C ARG A 125 9.84 11.53 3.34
N ILE A 126 11.01 11.11 3.79
CA ILE A 126 11.85 11.92 4.69
C ILE A 126 12.11 13.27 4.02
N ASN A 127 11.83 14.36 4.74
CA ASN A 127 11.94 15.74 4.25
C ASN A 127 13.14 16.52 4.83
N TYR A 128 13.95 15.88 5.68
CA TYR A 128 15.12 16.51 6.29
C TYR A 128 16.21 15.48 6.67
N GLY A 129 17.46 15.93 6.71
CA GLY A 129 18.59 15.15 7.21
C GLY A 129 19.29 14.26 6.16
N PRO A 130 20.16 13.35 6.56
CA PRO A 130 21.03 12.60 5.63
C PRO A 130 20.30 11.49 4.85
N LYS A 131 19.04 11.19 5.18
CA LYS A 131 18.25 10.09 4.59
C LYS A 131 17.18 10.60 3.59
N LEU A 132 17.44 11.72 2.92
CA LEU A 132 16.52 12.30 1.91
C LEU A 132 16.25 11.37 0.73
N LEU A 133 17.19 10.50 0.38
CA LEU A 133 16.97 9.47 -0.63
C LEU A 133 16.14 8.32 -0.02
N ASP A 134 14.82 8.48 -0.04
CA ASP A 134 13.85 7.59 0.58
C ASP A 134 12.86 7.05 -0.47
N LYS A 135 13.38 6.20 -1.37
CA LYS A 135 12.55 5.47 -2.35
C LYS A 135 11.51 4.62 -1.64
N LYS A 136 10.33 4.50 -2.25
CA LYS A 136 9.16 3.84 -1.63
C LYS A 136 8.72 2.61 -2.40
N GLY A 137 7.95 1.77 -1.72
CA GLY A 137 7.45 0.51 -2.27
C GLY A 137 8.44 -0.63 -2.11
N ILE A 138 8.39 -1.56 -3.07
CA ILE A 138 9.22 -2.76 -3.07
C ILE A 138 10.16 -2.67 -4.28
N ASP A 139 11.42 -2.34 -4.00
CA ASP A 139 12.52 -2.29 -4.98
C ASP A 139 13.66 -3.26 -4.61
N PHE A 140 13.31 -4.26 -3.81
CA PHE A 140 14.22 -5.25 -3.25
C PHE A 140 13.65 -6.67 -3.43
N PRO A 141 14.51 -7.71 -3.33
CA PRO A 141 14.06 -9.09 -3.43
C PRO A 141 13.01 -9.45 -2.37
N VAL A 142 11.88 -9.97 -2.83
CA VAL A 142 10.89 -10.67 -1.99
C VAL A 142 11.35 -12.12 -1.89
N MET A 143 11.65 -12.57 -0.68
CA MET A 143 12.20 -13.89 -0.44
C MET A 143 11.19 -14.77 0.27
N ILE A 144 11.09 -16.03 -0.13
CA ILE A 144 10.38 -17.07 0.61
C ILE A 144 11.40 -18.18 0.92
N GLY A 145 11.70 -18.38 2.20
CA GLY A 145 12.82 -19.20 2.64
C GLY A 145 14.15 -18.60 2.15
N GLN A 146 14.74 -19.25 1.14
CA GLN A 146 15.95 -18.81 0.43
C GLN A 146 15.71 -18.49 -1.05
N GLN A 147 14.46 -18.59 -1.52
CA GLN A 147 14.10 -18.40 -2.92
C GLN A 147 13.55 -16.99 -3.18
N GLN A 148 14.15 -16.28 -4.14
CA GLN A 148 13.62 -15.02 -4.62
C GLN A 148 12.42 -15.26 -5.52
N GLN A 149 11.36 -14.47 -5.34
CA GLN A 149 10.17 -14.51 -6.18
C GLN A 149 10.28 -13.50 -7.33
N PHE A 150 9.74 -13.87 -8.48
CA PHE A 150 9.82 -13.13 -9.75
C PHE A 150 8.46 -13.07 -10.45
N GLY A 151 8.36 -12.24 -11.49
CA GLY A 151 7.14 -12.11 -12.30
C GLY A 151 6.04 -11.38 -11.53
N TYR A 152 6.16 -10.05 -11.49
CA TYR A 152 5.27 -9.18 -10.75
C TYR A 152 4.29 -8.46 -11.66
N LYS A 153 3.04 -8.45 -11.22
CA LYS A 153 2.03 -7.47 -11.62
C LYS A 153 1.98 -6.39 -10.56
N MET A 154 2.18 -5.14 -10.96
CA MET A 154 2.21 -3.99 -10.07
C MET A 154 1.04 -3.08 -10.40
N TYR A 155 0.22 -2.81 -9.40
CA TYR A 155 -0.97 -1.99 -9.51
C TYR A 155 -0.81 -0.72 -8.66
N PRO A 156 -0.28 0.37 -9.23
CA PRO A 156 -0.32 1.69 -8.59
C PRO A 156 -1.76 2.17 -8.44
N ILE A 157 -2.20 2.48 -7.23
CA ILE A 157 -3.60 2.82 -6.93
C ILE A 157 -3.83 4.31 -7.18
N ASN A 158 -4.54 4.62 -8.27
CA ASN A 158 -4.82 5.99 -8.66
C ASN A 158 -6.07 6.52 -7.95
N PHE A 159 -5.86 7.30 -6.88
CA PHE A 159 -6.93 7.93 -6.12
C PHE A 159 -7.70 9.02 -6.87
N GLU A 160 -7.22 9.50 -8.03
CA GLU A 160 -7.99 10.39 -8.90
C GLU A 160 -9.10 9.64 -9.66
N ARG A 161 -9.06 8.30 -9.69
CA ARG A 161 -10.03 7.43 -10.38
C ARG A 161 -11.03 6.76 -9.41
N ILE A 162 -11.19 7.30 -8.20
CA ILE A 162 -12.14 6.74 -7.21
C ILE A 162 -13.59 6.74 -7.66
N SER A 163 -13.96 7.63 -8.60
CA SER A 163 -15.28 7.64 -9.23
C SER A 163 -15.55 6.44 -10.13
N GLU A 164 -14.51 5.68 -10.49
CA GLU A 164 -14.60 4.48 -11.32
C GLU A 164 -14.78 3.20 -10.50
N LEU A 165 -14.79 3.31 -9.18
CA LEU A 165 -15.05 2.19 -8.27
C LEU A 165 -16.45 1.63 -8.50
N GLU A 166 -16.55 0.31 -8.52
CA GLU A 166 -17.82 -0.41 -8.46
C GLU A 166 -18.18 -0.66 -7.00
N PHE A 167 -19.21 0.06 -6.55
CA PHE A 167 -19.78 -0.07 -5.21
C PHE A 167 -20.83 -1.19 -5.18
N LYS A 168 -20.85 -1.92 -4.08
CA LYS A 168 -21.85 -2.94 -3.77
C LYS A 168 -22.57 -2.55 -2.49
N GLU A 169 -23.83 -2.95 -2.39
CA GLU A 169 -24.64 -2.69 -1.19
C GLU A 169 -24.06 -3.42 0.03
N GLY A 170 -24.07 -2.73 1.17
CA GLY A 170 -23.54 -3.23 2.43
C GLY A 170 -22.04 -3.05 2.59
N ALA A 171 -21.52 -3.47 3.74
CA ALA A 171 -20.10 -3.43 4.05
C ALA A 171 -19.41 -4.69 3.51
N VAL A 172 -18.25 -4.51 2.86
CA VAL A 172 -17.34 -5.62 2.52
C VAL A 172 -16.87 -6.25 3.82
N SER A 173 -17.20 -7.53 4.00
CA SER A 173 -16.68 -8.41 5.08
C SER A 173 -15.27 -8.88 4.82
#